data_AF-A0A6J6PVY0-F1
#
_entry.id   AF-A0A6J6PVY0-F1
#
_cell.length_a   1.000
_cell.length_b   1.000
_cell.length_c   1.000
_cell.angle_alpha   90.00
_cell.angle_beta   90.00
_cell.angle_gamma   90.00
#
_symmetry.space_group_name_H-M   'P 1'
#
loop_
_entity.id
_entity.type
_entity.pdbx_description
1 polymer ?
#
loop_
_entity_poly.entity_id
_entity_poly.type
_entity_poly.pdbx_seq_one_letter_code
_entity_poly.pdbx_strand_id
1 'polypeptide(L)'
;MLAESSGKNGTGVLPVIVERIGAPLAGKSLNVSFAGNCDLVVEGELGAQFIFWEWVTALLCHTLNVDPFNQPDVVRSKEKTSLLLEQWNGNLPPLQCDQSEGSVEIFGNALGISETLTDCIDSLNDDGYLCVMAYLDSTVNVELGELRQILAEKCASPVSFGWGPRSLHSTGQFHKGGPANGIFLQITAEPSVDVAIPGQMFSFHTLIMAQALGDAEILAERNQKVIRLHLKDRYAGISEILAAARAII
;
A
#
# COMPACT_ATOMS: atom_id res chain seq x y z
N MET A 1 11.82 -3.77 6.81
CA MET A 1 13.21 -4.26 6.61
C MET A 1 13.63 -4.34 5.14
N LEU A 2 13.27 -5.36 4.33
CA LEU A 2 13.86 -5.48 2.97
C LEU A 2 13.53 -4.31 2.03
N ALA A 3 12.24 -4.02 1.78
CA ALA A 3 11.84 -2.87 0.94
C ALA A 3 12.17 -1.53 1.61
N GLU A 4 11.96 -1.45 2.92
CA GLU A 4 12.31 -0.29 3.73
C GLU A 4 13.77 0.12 3.58
N SER A 5 14.69 -0.85 3.58
CA SER A 5 16.12 -0.57 3.47
C SER A 5 16.61 -0.49 2.03
N SER A 6 16.02 -1.20 1.07
CA SER A 6 16.52 -1.22 -0.32
C SER A 6 15.84 -0.20 -1.25
N GLY A 7 14.61 0.20 -0.95
CA GLY A 7 13.76 1.03 -1.79
C GLY A 7 14.11 2.52 -1.74
N LYS A 8 15.18 2.93 -2.40
CA LYS A 8 15.59 4.36 -2.47
C LYS A 8 16.40 4.63 -3.74
N ASN A 9 16.61 5.90 -4.06
CA ASN A 9 17.38 6.34 -5.23
C ASN A 9 16.90 5.73 -6.57
N GLY A 10 15.59 5.44 -6.70
CA GLY A 10 15.03 4.83 -7.91
C GLY A 10 15.33 3.34 -8.06
N THR A 11 15.87 2.68 -7.03
CA THR A 11 16.20 1.26 -7.01
C THR A 11 15.56 0.57 -5.80
N GLY A 12 15.55 -0.76 -5.79
CA GLY A 12 15.04 -1.57 -4.69
C GLY A 12 14.42 -2.86 -5.16
N VAL A 13 14.05 -3.70 -4.20
CA VAL A 13 13.30 -4.93 -4.45
C VAL A 13 11.91 -4.78 -3.84
N LEU A 14 10.87 -5.05 -4.64
CA LEU A 14 9.48 -5.08 -4.17
C LEU A 14 9.19 -6.44 -3.53
N PRO A 15 9.01 -6.52 -2.19
CA PRO A 15 8.49 -7.72 -1.57
C PRO A 15 6.99 -7.80 -1.82
N VAL A 16 6.54 -8.94 -2.35
CA VAL A 16 5.13 -9.28 -2.45
C VAL A 16 4.85 -10.42 -1.49
N ILE A 17 4.11 -10.12 -0.42
CA ILE A 17 3.64 -11.14 0.52
C ILE A 17 2.44 -11.82 -0.13
N VAL A 18 2.49 -13.14 -0.25
CA VAL A 18 1.43 -13.97 -0.80
C VAL A 18 0.83 -14.86 0.30
N GLU A 19 -0.43 -15.23 0.12
CA GLU A 19 -1.24 -15.92 1.13
C GLU A 19 -0.80 -17.37 1.36
N ARG A 20 -0.26 -18.01 0.31
CA ARG A 20 0.17 -19.41 0.32
C ARG A 20 1.12 -19.69 -0.85
N ILE A 21 1.81 -20.84 -0.76
CA ILE A 21 2.57 -21.38 -1.89
C ILE A 21 1.61 -21.62 -3.07
N GLY A 22 2.03 -21.18 -4.26
CA GLY A 22 1.25 -21.27 -5.49
C GLY A 22 0.11 -20.25 -5.61
N ALA A 23 0.07 -19.24 -4.75
CA ALA A 23 -0.81 -18.09 -4.96
C ALA A 23 -0.43 -17.33 -6.24
N PRO A 24 -1.39 -16.70 -6.93
CA PRO A 24 -1.17 -15.85 -8.10
C PRO A 24 -0.10 -14.77 -7.83
N LEU A 25 0.95 -14.83 -8.64
CA LEU A 25 2.06 -13.89 -8.65
C LEU A 25 2.59 -13.80 -10.08
N ALA A 26 2.47 -12.62 -10.67
CA ALA A 26 2.95 -12.37 -12.02
C ALA A 26 4.37 -11.80 -12.03
N GLY A 27 4.99 -11.79 -13.21
CA GLY A 27 6.37 -11.33 -13.40
C GLY A 27 7.44 -12.33 -12.93
N LYS A 28 8.71 -11.99 -13.20
CA LYS A 28 9.86 -12.76 -12.72
C LYS A 28 10.06 -12.48 -11.23
N SER A 29 9.89 -13.50 -10.40
CA SER A 29 10.01 -13.40 -8.95
C SER A 29 10.98 -14.46 -8.42
N LEU A 30 11.62 -14.17 -7.29
CA LEU A 30 12.34 -15.14 -6.47
C LEU A 30 11.44 -15.47 -5.28
N ASN A 31 10.88 -16.68 -5.25
CA ASN A 31 9.99 -17.09 -4.17
C ASN A 31 10.79 -17.56 -2.97
N VAL A 32 10.61 -16.87 -1.84
CA VAL A 32 11.27 -17.22 -0.58
C VAL A 32 10.24 -17.71 0.44
N SER A 33 10.51 -18.85 1.06
CA SER A 33 9.68 -19.43 2.12
C SER A 33 10.54 -19.85 3.30
N PHE A 34 9.91 -19.96 4.47
CA PHE A 34 10.53 -20.49 5.68
C PHE A 34 10.43 -22.02 5.80
N ALA A 35 9.71 -22.66 4.87
CA ALA A 35 9.53 -24.11 4.78
C ALA A 35 8.99 -24.52 3.41
N GLY A 36 9.02 -25.83 3.10
CA GLY A 36 8.37 -26.40 1.93
C GLY A 36 9.25 -26.39 0.68
N ASN A 37 8.63 -26.22 -0.50
CA ASN A 37 9.32 -26.26 -1.79
C ASN A 37 9.04 -24.96 -2.56
N CYS A 38 10.03 -24.08 -2.60
CA CYS A 38 10.05 -22.83 -3.37
C CYS A 38 11.49 -22.56 -3.86
N ASP A 39 11.71 -21.48 -4.61
CA ASP A 39 13.02 -21.18 -5.21
C ASP A 39 14.14 -21.08 -4.17
N LEU A 40 13.85 -20.44 -3.02
CA LEU A 40 14.76 -20.37 -1.88
C LEU A 40 14.01 -20.67 -0.57
N VAL A 41 14.47 -21.68 0.15
CA VAL A 41 13.94 -22.04 1.48
C VAL A 41 14.94 -21.61 2.54
N VAL A 42 14.51 -20.77 3.48
CA VAL A 42 15.34 -20.23 4.57
C VAL A 42 14.85 -20.78 5.90
N GLU A 43 15.46 -21.89 6.33
CA GLU A 43 15.15 -22.55 7.60
C GLU A 43 16.09 -22.11 8.72
N GLY A 44 15.58 -22.06 9.94
CA GLY A 44 16.36 -21.73 11.13
C GLY A 44 15.48 -21.34 12.31
N GLU A 45 16.04 -21.37 13.51
CA GLU A 45 15.37 -20.84 14.70
C GLU A 45 15.09 -19.34 14.55
N LEU A 46 14.09 -18.84 15.27
CA LEU A 46 13.66 -17.45 15.19
C LEU A 46 14.82 -16.45 15.35
N GLY A 47 15.74 -16.69 16.30
CA GLY A 47 16.91 -15.84 16.52
C GLY A 47 17.87 -15.79 15.31
N ALA A 48 18.03 -16.90 14.60
CA ALA A 48 18.85 -16.96 13.40
C ALA A 48 18.21 -16.18 12.24
N GLN A 49 16.88 -16.21 12.12
CA GLN A 49 16.15 -15.45 11.09
C GLN A 49 16.39 -13.94 11.24
N PHE A 50 16.38 -13.40 12.45
CA PHE A 50 16.66 -11.97 12.68
C PHE A 50 18.00 -11.55 12.08
N ILE A 51 19.09 -12.23 12.46
CA ILE A 51 20.44 -11.91 11.97
C ILE A 51 20.57 -12.16 10.47
N PHE A 52 20.00 -13.26 9.97
CA PHE A 52 20.06 -13.60 8.56
C PHE A 52 19.43 -12.50 7.69
N TRP A 53 18.20 -12.07 8.03
CA TRP A 53 17.49 -11.07 7.23
C TRP A 53 18.12 -9.67 7.33
N GLU A 54 18.63 -9.29 8.50
CA GLU A 54 19.37 -8.03 8.66
C GLU A 54 20.63 -8.04 7.78
N TRP A 55 21.41 -9.13 7.81
CA TRP A 55 22.64 -9.27 7.05
C TRP A 55 22.38 -9.32 5.54
N VAL A 56 21.42 -10.14 5.08
CA VAL A 56 21.03 -10.24 3.67
C VAL A 56 20.52 -8.89 3.16
N THR A 57 19.72 -8.18 3.94
CA THR A 57 19.24 -6.84 3.59
C THR A 57 20.41 -5.87 3.43
N ALA A 58 21.38 -5.88 4.33
CA ALA A 58 22.57 -5.02 4.23
C ALA A 58 23.42 -5.33 2.99
N LEU A 59 23.66 -6.61 2.68
CA LEU A 59 24.39 -7.02 1.47
C LEU A 59 23.65 -6.64 0.18
N LEU A 60 22.33 -6.79 0.15
CA LEU A 60 21.50 -6.35 -0.97
C LEU A 60 21.64 -4.84 -1.17
N CYS A 61 21.51 -4.05 -0.10
CA CYS A 61 21.63 -2.60 -0.17
C CYS A 61 23.03 -2.17 -0.64
N HIS A 62 24.08 -2.84 -0.19
CA HIS A 62 25.44 -2.61 -0.68
C HIS A 62 25.54 -2.84 -2.20
N THR A 63 24.97 -3.93 -2.70
CA THR A 63 24.95 -4.26 -4.14
C THR A 63 24.16 -3.22 -4.95
N LEU A 64 23.08 -2.68 -4.37
CA LEU A 64 22.26 -1.63 -4.98
C LEU A 64 22.86 -0.22 -4.80
N ASN A 65 24.00 -0.07 -4.12
CA ASN A 65 24.62 1.22 -3.76
C ASN A 65 23.67 2.16 -2.99
N VAL A 66 22.93 1.61 -2.03
CA VAL A 66 22.05 2.37 -1.14
C VAL A 66 22.42 2.14 0.31
N ASP A 67 22.22 3.15 1.16
CA ASP A 67 22.45 3.05 2.60
C ASP A 67 21.30 2.27 3.25
N PRO A 68 21.50 1.10 3.87
CA PRO A 68 20.42 0.30 4.44
C PRO A 68 19.74 0.95 5.66
N PHE A 69 20.35 1.96 6.29
CA PHE A 69 19.93 2.52 7.57
C PHE A 69 19.22 3.88 7.46
N ASN A 70 19.30 4.55 6.31
CA ASN A 70 18.58 5.81 6.10
C ASN A 70 17.14 5.60 5.59
N GLN A 71 16.23 6.51 5.98
CA GLN A 71 14.80 6.43 5.68
C GLN A 71 14.23 7.80 5.27
N PRO A 72 14.71 8.38 4.15
CA PRO A 72 14.35 9.75 3.78
C PRO A 72 12.84 9.92 3.56
N ASP A 73 12.17 8.94 2.98
CA ASP A 73 10.74 9.05 2.65
C ASP A 73 9.82 8.80 3.86
N VAL A 74 10.35 8.19 4.93
CA VAL A 74 9.63 8.10 6.23
C VAL A 74 9.54 9.48 6.87
N VAL A 75 10.62 10.27 6.81
CA VAL A 75 10.64 11.65 7.32
C VAL A 75 9.68 12.51 6.49
N ARG A 76 9.78 12.43 5.15
CA ARG A 76 8.91 13.19 4.24
C ARG A 76 7.42 12.92 4.47
N SER A 77 7.02 11.67 4.73
CA SER A 77 5.61 11.37 5.04
C SER A 77 5.14 11.97 6.35
N LYS A 78 5.99 11.99 7.38
CA LYS A 78 5.66 12.64 8.66
C LYS A 78 5.53 14.15 8.48
N GLU A 79 6.40 14.77 7.70
CA GLU A 79 6.34 16.18 7.37
C GLU A 79 5.05 16.50 6.60
N LYS A 80 4.72 15.74 5.54
CA LYS A 80 3.47 15.92 4.78
C LYS A 80 2.23 15.75 5.63
N THR A 81 2.19 14.72 6.48
CA THR A 81 1.10 14.52 7.44
C THR A 81 0.95 15.74 8.35
N SER A 82 2.05 16.24 8.91
CA SER A 82 2.05 17.38 9.84
C SER A 82 1.57 18.66 9.15
N LEU A 83 2.03 18.90 7.92
CA LEU A 83 1.62 20.04 7.09
C LEU A 83 0.11 20.01 6.81
N LEU A 84 -0.45 18.85 6.46
CA LEU A 84 -1.89 18.71 6.24
C LEU A 84 -2.68 18.98 7.53
N LEU A 85 -2.25 18.42 8.66
CA LEU A 85 -2.91 18.64 9.95
C LEU A 85 -2.91 20.11 10.36
N GLU A 86 -1.81 20.83 10.12
CA GLU A 86 -1.72 22.28 10.34
C GLU A 86 -2.65 23.06 9.39
N GLN A 87 -2.61 22.76 8.08
CA GLN A 87 -3.46 23.42 7.07
C GLN A 87 -4.95 23.25 7.36
N TRP A 88 -5.33 22.08 7.86
CA TRP A 88 -6.69 21.72 8.24
C TRP A 88 -7.08 22.30 9.60
N ASN A 89 -6.15 22.92 10.32
CA ASN A 89 -6.33 23.37 11.69
C ASN A 89 -6.93 22.25 12.57
N GLY A 90 -6.43 21.04 12.39
CA GLY A 90 -6.88 19.82 13.08
C GLY A 90 -8.24 19.26 12.67
N ASN A 91 -8.91 19.82 11.64
CA ASN A 91 -10.24 19.41 11.20
C ASN A 91 -10.21 18.99 9.73
N LEU A 92 -10.44 17.70 9.45
CA LEU A 92 -10.51 17.18 8.09
C LEU A 92 -11.48 18.02 7.23
N PRO A 93 -11.01 18.67 6.15
CA PRO A 93 -11.89 19.42 5.27
C PRO A 93 -12.83 18.48 4.50
N PRO A 94 -13.99 18.97 4.05
CA PRO A 94 -14.80 18.22 3.11
C PRO A 94 -13.99 17.94 1.84
N LEU A 95 -13.99 16.68 1.42
CA LEU A 95 -13.30 16.24 0.21
C LEU A 95 -14.37 15.97 -0.86
N GLN A 96 -14.18 16.53 -2.06
CA GLN A 96 -15.08 16.28 -3.18
C GLN A 96 -14.56 15.08 -3.98
N CYS A 97 -15.37 14.03 -4.08
CA CYS A 97 -15.08 12.88 -4.93
C CYS A 97 -15.36 13.19 -6.41
N ASP A 98 -14.68 12.47 -7.30
CA ASP A 98 -14.90 12.54 -8.76
C ASP A 98 -16.11 11.69 -9.17
N GLN A 99 -16.35 10.59 -8.47
CA GLN A 99 -17.49 9.69 -8.66
C GLN A 99 -17.92 9.07 -7.34
N SER A 100 -19.20 8.70 -7.21
CA SER A 100 -19.68 7.84 -6.12
C SER A 100 -20.56 6.72 -6.65
N GLU A 101 -20.30 5.50 -6.20
CA GLU A 101 -21.06 4.30 -6.51
C GLU A 101 -21.35 3.55 -5.21
N GLY A 102 -22.64 3.40 -4.88
CA GLY A 102 -23.05 2.74 -3.63
C GLY A 102 -22.44 3.39 -2.39
N SER A 103 -21.69 2.58 -1.64
CA SER A 103 -21.00 2.94 -0.40
C SER A 103 -19.57 3.44 -0.62
N VAL A 104 -19.14 3.56 -1.89
CA VAL A 104 -17.78 3.98 -2.26
C VAL A 104 -17.79 5.35 -2.93
N GLU A 105 -16.86 6.19 -2.53
CA GLU A 105 -16.48 7.44 -3.19
C GLU A 105 -15.11 7.27 -3.83
N ILE A 106 -14.93 7.76 -5.06
CA ILE A 106 -13.77 7.52 -5.90
C ILE A 106 -13.10 8.87 -6.17
N PHE A 107 -11.79 8.91 -5.93
CA PHE A 107 -10.95 10.10 -6.07
C PHE A 107 -9.77 9.78 -6.99
N GLY A 108 -9.42 10.71 -7.87
CA GLY A 108 -8.40 10.51 -8.90
C GLY A 108 -8.91 9.70 -10.09
N ASN A 109 -10.21 9.41 -10.16
CA ASN A 109 -10.86 8.73 -11.28
C ASN A 109 -12.37 9.01 -11.31
N ALA A 110 -12.94 9.29 -12.48
CA ALA A 110 -14.38 9.58 -12.65
C ALA A 110 -15.21 8.34 -13.05
N LEU A 111 -14.60 7.15 -12.96
CA LEU A 111 -15.17 5.86 -13.32
C LEU A 111 -15.89 5.19 -12.14
N GLY A 112 -16.71 4.17 -12.42
CA GLY A 112 -17.26 3.26 -11.39
C GLY A 112 -16.17 2.37 -10.78
N ILE A 113 -16.51 1.56 -9.78
CA ILE A 113 -15.55 0.71 -9.06
C ILE A 113 -14.91 -0.29 -10.02
N SER A 114 -15.71 -1.00 -10.82
CA SER A 114 -15.22 -2.03 -11.74
C SER A 114 -14.28 -1.43 -12.78
N GLU A 115 -14.72 -0.35 -13.44
CA GLU A 115 -13.94 0.34 -14.46
C GLU A 115 -12.67 0.98 -13.88
N THR A 116 -12.72 1.46 -12.65
CA THR A 116 -11.55 1.97 -11.93
C THR A 116 -10.50 0.87 -11.70
N LEU A 117 -10.94 -0.32 -11.28
CA LEU A 117 -10.03 -1.45 -11.08
C LEU A 117 -9.42 -1.93 -12.40
N THR A 118 -10.23 -2.03 -13.46
CA THR A 118 -9.74 -2.35 -14.82
C THR A 118 -8.74 -1.30 -15.29
N ASP A 119 -9.04 -0.01 -15.14
CA ASP A 119 -8.13 1.08 -15.51
C ASP A 119 -6.80 1.05 -14.74
N CYS A 120 -6.82 0.63 -13.46
CA CYS A 120 -5.58 0.42 -12.70
C CYS A 120 -4.72 -0.70 -13.29
N ILE A 121 -5.34 -1.79 -13.76
CA ILE A 121 -4.64 -2.94 -14.36
C ILE A 121 -4.12 -2.57 -15.75
N ASP A 122 -4.97 -2.00 -16.60
CA ASP A 122 -4.67 -1.66 -17.99
C ASP A 122 -3.61 -0.54 -18.12
N SER A 123 -3.50 0.32 -17.10
CA SER A 123 -2.51 1.39 -17.06
C SER A 123 -1.10 0.93 -16.67
N LEU A 124 -0.91 -0.35 -16.30
CA LEU A 124 0.41 -0.85 -15.87
C LEU A 124 1.34 -1.04 -17.08
N ASN A 125 2.57 -0.55 -16.92
CA ASN A 125 3.66 -0.87 -17.86
C ASN A 125 4.16 -2.31 -17.63
N ASP A 126 4.93 -2.83 -18.59
CA ASP A 126 5.51 -4.18 -18.57
C ASP A 126 6.37 -4.47 -17.32
N ASP A 127 7.00 -3.45 -16.75
CA ASP A 127 7.81 -3.52 -15.53
C ASP A 127 7.10 -2.97 -14.30
N GLY A 128 5.81 -2.62 -14.42
CA GLY A 128 5.03 -1.98 -13.37
C GLY A 128 4.50 -2.95 -12.31
N TYR A 129 3.89 -2.38 -11.27
CA TYR A 129 3.19 -3.15 -10.25
C TYR A 129 1.98 -2.38 -9.72
N LEU A 130 0.98 -3.13 -9.25
CA LEU A 130 -0.18 -2.59 -8.56
C LEU A 130 0.04 -2.70 -7.04
N CYS A 131 -0.30 -1.65 -6.30
CA CYS A 131 -0.25 -1.64 -4.85
C CYS A 131 -1.60 -1.26 -4.26
N VAL A 132 -2.17 -2.14 -3.44
CA VAL A 132 -3.32 -1.83 -2.61
C VAL A 132 -2.85 -1.32 -1.25
N MET A 133 -3.22 -0.09 -0.91
CA MET A 133 -2.89 0.56 0.36
C MET A 133 -4.15 0.77 1.20
N ALA A 134 -4.44 -0.14 2.12
CA ALA A 134 -5.65 -0.09 2.93
C ALA A 134 -5.39 0.59 4.29
N TYR A 135 -5.82 1.84 4.44
CA TYR A 135 -5.79 2.61 5.70
C TYR A 135 -6.98 2.22 6.60
N LEU A 136 -7.06 0.93 6.91
CA LEU A 136 -8.12 0.29 7.67
C LEU A 136 -7.53 -0.62 8.75
N ASP A 137 -8.37 -1.04 9.70
CA ASP A 137 -7.96 -1.96 10.77
C ASP A 137 -7.83 -3.39 10.24
N SER A 138 -6.60 -3.90 10.22
CA SER A 138 -6.28 -5.25 9.74
C SER A 138 -6.84 -6.38 10.59
N THR A 139 -7.35 -6.09 11.79
CA THR A 139 -7.91 -7.10 12.70
C THR A 139 -9.41 -7.27 12.52
N VAL A 140 -10.08 -6.23 12.00
CA VAL A 140 -11.53 -6.20 11.81
C VAL A 140 -11.92 -6.39 10.35
N ASN A 141 -11.12 -5.87 9.42
CA ASN A 141 -11.44 -5.84 7.99
C ASN A 141 -10.66 -6.87 7.19
N VAL A 142 -10.40 -8.03 7.79
CA VAL A 142 -9.53 -9.08 7.24
C VAL A 142 -9.93 -9.53 5.84
N GLU A 143 -11.23 -9.51 5.50
CA GLU A 143 -11.75 -9.90 4.20
C GLU A 143 -11.21 -9.02 3.05
N LEU A 144 -10.87 -7.76 3.31
CA LEU A 144 -10.29 -6.88 2.30
C LEU A 144 -8.91 -7.38 1.85
N GLY A 145 -8.22 -8.20 2.66
CA GLY A 145 -6.96 -8.84 2.27
C GLY A 145 -7.09 -9.75 1.05
N GLU A 146 -8.28 -10.31 0.78
CA GLU A 146 -8.54 -11.13 -0.41
C GLU A 146 -8.35 -10.35 -1.72
N LEU A 147 -8.50 -9.02 -1.67
CA LEU A 147 -8.41 -8.14 -2.85
C LEU A 147 -7.09 -8.31 -3.59
N ARG A 148 -5.98 -8.55 -2.87
CA ARG A 148 -4.68 -8.79 -3.50
C ARG A 148 -4.74 -9.99 -4.44
N GLN A 149 -5.21 -11.13 -3.94
CA GLN A 149 -5.26 -12.37 -4.71
C GLN A 149 -6.18 -12.20 -5.93
N ILE A 150 -7.36 -11.62 -5.76
CA ILE A 150 -8.34 -11.44 -6.84
C ILE A 150 -7.77 -10.58 -7.96
N LEU A 151 -7.12 -9.47 -7.62
CA LEU A 151 -6.47 -8.60 -8.61
C LEU A 151 -5.25 -9.29 -9.24
N ALA A 152 -4.47 -10.06 -8.46
CA ALA A 152 -3.33 -10.80 -8.98
C ALA A 152 -3.71 -11.92 -9.97
N GLU A 153 -4.93 -12.47 -9.89
CA GLU A 153 -5.46 -13.43 -10.88
C GLU A 153 -5.77 -12.79 -12.24
N LYS A 154 -5.95 -11.47 -12.25
CA LYS A 154 -6.41 -10.68 -13.41
C LYS A 154 -5.32 -9.77 -13.95
N CYS A 155 -4.26 -9.54 -13.18
CA CYS A 155 -3.17 -8.65 -13.51
C CYS A 155 -1.95 -9.45 -13.98
N ALA A 156 -1.36 -9.05 -15.12
CA ALA A 156 -0.11 -9.62 -15.63
C ALA A 156 1.15 -9.10 -14.91
N SER A 157 0.95 -8.22 -13.92
CA SER A 157 2.00 -7.55 -13.15
C SER A 157 1.88 -7.89 -11.65
N PRO A 158 2.95 -7.78 -10.86
CA PRO A 158 2.88 -8.03 -9.42
C PRO A 158 1.83 -7.15 -8.73
N VAL A 159 1.02 -7.77 -7.87
CA VAL A 159 0.05 -7.06 -7.02
C VAL A 159 0.47 -7.21 -5.56
N SER A 160 0.77 -6.08 -4.94
CA SER A 160 1.10 -5.98 -3.51
C SER A 160 -0.08 -5.42 -2.72
N PHE A 161 -0.13 -5.75 -1.43
CA PHE A 161 -1.14 -5.25 -0.50
C PHE A 161 -0.48 -4.88 0.82
N GLY A 162 -0.89 -3.76 1.40
CA GLY A 162 -0.39 -3.31 2.70
C GLY A 162 -1.44 -2.56 3.52
N TRP A 163 -1.50 -2.90 4.81
CA TRP A 163 -2.31 -2.19 5.80
C TRP A 163 -1.65 -0.90 6.27
N GLY A 164 -2.19 0.25 5.88
CA GLY A 164 -1.79 1.56 6.38
C GLY A 164 -2.28 1.83 7.82
N PRO A 165 -1.61 2.69 8.58
CA PRO A 165 -0.33 3.34 8.25
C PRO A 165 0.88 2.43 8.49
N ARG A 166 0.72 1.20 8.98
CA ARG A 166 1.87 0.31 9.30
C ARG A 166 2.69 -0.11 8.09
N SER A 167 2.06 -0.33 6.94
CA SER A 167 2.75 -0.68 5.68
C SER A 167 3.75 0.39 5.25
N LEU A 168 3.55 1.64 5.69
CA LEU A 168 4.46 2.76 5.43
C LEU A 168 5.86 2.53 6.01
N HIS A 169 5.95 1.76 7.10
CA HIS A 169 7.20 1.39 7.76
C HIS A 169 7.79 0.08 7.21
N SER A 170 7.20 -0.54 6.21
CA SER A 170 7.72 -1.81 5.64
C SER A 170 8.02 -1.68 4.15
N THR A 171 7.06 -1.17 3.38
CA THR A 171 7.17 -1.00 1.92
C THR A 171 7.01 0.45 1.48
N GLY A 172 6.53 1.35 2.35
CA GLY A 172 6.33 2.76 2.03
C GLY A 172 7.56 3.46 1.46
N GLN A 173 8.74 3.18 2.02
CA GLN A 173 10.01 3.69 1.50
C GLN A 173 10.27 3.23 0.07
N PHE A 174 9.98 1.98 -0.29
CA PHE A 174 10.07 1.51 -1.68
C PHE A 174 9.07 2.21 -2.60
N HIS A 175 7.81 2.35 -2.17
CA HIS A 175 6.79 3.01 -2.99
C HIS A 175 7.15 4.46 -3.31
N LYS A 176 7.79 5.18 -2.37
CA LYS A 176 8.14 6.60 -2.49
C LYS A 176 9.58 6.88 -2.92
N GLY A 177 10.48 5.92 -2.78
CA GLY A 177 11.92 6.09 -3.03
C GLY A 177 12.49 5.15 -4.09
N GLY A 178 11.84 4.01 -4.35
CA GLY A 178 12.25 3.03 -5.35
C GLY A 178 11.88 3.41 -6.78
N PRO A 179 11.89 2.44 -7.72
CA PRO A 179 11.49 2.67 -9.10
C PRO A 179 10.07 3.30 -9.19
N ALA A 180 9.92 4.29 -10.07
CA ALA A 180 8.65 5.03 -10.24
C ALA A 180 7.73 4.33 -11.26
N ASN A 181 7.41 3.05 -11.01
CA ASN A 181 6.64 2.17 -11.90
C ASN A 181 5.38 1.58 -11.24
N GLY A 182 5.00 2.10 -10.08
CA GLY A 182 3.80 1.67 -9.35
C GLY A 182 2.53 2.43 -9.72
N ILE A 183 1.40 1.72 -9.71
CA ILE A 183 0.04 2.28 -9.62
C ILE A 183 -0.53 1.93 -8.25
N PHE A 184 -1.19 2.89 -7.61
CA PHE A 184 -1.61 2.78 -6.22
C PHE A 184 -3.12 2.89 -6.08
N LEU A 185 -3.74 1.82 -5.59
CA LEU A 185 -5.13 1.79 -5.18
C LEU A 185 -5.19 1.96 -3.66
N GLN A 186 -5.54 3.16 -3.22
CA GLN A 186 -5.66 3.49 -1.82
C GLN A 186 -7.08 3.28 -1.32
N ILE A 187 -7.24 2.68 -0.15
CA ILE A 187 -8.55 2.45 0.46
C ILE A 187 -8.57 3.14 1.83
N THR A 188 -9.58 3.98 2.03
CA THR A 188 -9.83 4.72 3.27
C THR A 188 -11.30 4.54 3.66
N ALA A 189 -11.67 4.80 4.91
CA ALA A 189 -13.07 4.65 5.32
C ALA A 189 -13.47 5.66 6.37
N GLU A 190 -14.76 5.97 6.41
CA GLU A 190 -15.37 6.63 7.56
C GLU A 190 -15.24 5.75 8.82
N PRO A 191 -15.03 6.37 10.00
CA PRO A 191 -15.05 5.67 11.26
C PRO A 191 -16.49 5.49 11.75
N SER A 192 -16.80 4.35 12.37
CA SER A 192 -18.07 4.22 13.10
C SER A 192 -18.10 5.10 14.36
N VAL A 193 -16.94 5.33 14.96
CA VAL A 193 -16.71 6.25 16.08
C VAL A 193 -15.38 6.95 15.83
N ASP A 194 -15.42 8.27 15.75
CA ASP A 194 -14.20 9.07 15.74
C ASP A 194 -13.76 9.39 17.17
N VAL A 195 -12.49 9.13 17.47
CA VAL A 195 -11.92 9.23 18.80
C VAL A 195 -10.92 10.39 18.82
N ALA A 196 -11.13 11.32 19.76
CA ALA A 196 -10.19 12.42 19.99
C ALA A 196 -8.85 11.89 20.55
N ILE A 197 -7.75 12.50 20.12
CA ILE A 197 -6.42 12.18 20.66
C ILE A 197 -6.12 13.14 21.82
N PRO A 198 -5.88 12.65 23.05
CA PRO A 198 -5.57 13.52 24.18
C PRO A 198 -4.38 14.44 23.91
N GLY A 199 -4.58 15.74 24.11
CA GLY A 199 -3.54 16.76 23.92
C GLY A 199 -3.26 17.15 22.47
N GLN A 200 -3.98 16.60 21.49
CA GLN A 200 -3.89 17.00 20.09
C GLN A 200 -5.15 17.76 19.67
N MET A 201 -5.00 18.60 18.65
CA MET A 201 -6.10 19.37 18.06
C MET A 201 -6.91 18.61 17.01
N PHE A 202 -6.56 17.35 16.75
CA PHE A 202 -7.17 16.48 15.75
C PHE A 202 -7.55 15.11 16.33
N SER A 203 -8.46 14.43 15.66
CA SER A 203 -8.91 13.08 16.00
C SER A 203 -8.05 12.00 15.33
N PHE A 204 -8.26 10.73 15.73
CA PHE A 204 -7.63 9.59 15.05
C PHE A 204 -8.05 9.49 13.58
N HIS A 205 -9.32 9.74 13.26
CA HIS A 205 -9.75 9.73 11.86
C HIS A 205 -9.05 10.81 11.04
N THR A 206 -8.98 12.05 11.56
CA THR A 206 -8.27 13.14 10.90
C THR A 206 -6.79 12.82 10.70
N LEU A 207 -6.13 12.20 11.69
CA LEU A 207 -4.75 11.75 11.58
C LEU A 207 -4.57 10.69 10.48
N ILE A 208 -5.42 9.66 10.46
CA ILE A 208 -5.35 8.60 9.43
C ILE A 208 -5.56 9.19 8.04
N MET A 209 -6.52 10.11 7.89
CA MET A 209 -6.77 10.81 6.63
C MET A 209 -5.60 11.71 6.21
N ALA A 210 -4.95 12.39 7.15
CA ALA A 210 -3.74 13.16 6.87
C ALA A 210 -2.57 12.28 6.40
N GLN A 211 -2.38 11.12 7.03
CA GLN A 211 -1.36 10.15 6.62
C GLN A 211 -1.65 9.61 5.21
N ALA A 212 -2.90 9.18 5.00
CA ALA A 212 -3.41 8.71 3.74
C ALA A 212 -3.19 9.71 2.59
N LEU A 213 -3.65 10.95 2.75
CA LEU A 213 -3.55 11.97 1.71
C LEU A 213 -2.11 12.48 1.54
N GLY A 214 -1.34 12.58 2.63
CA GLY A 214 0.06 12.96 2.57
C GLY A 214 0.91 11.97 1.77
N ASP A 215 0.68 10.67 1.91
CA ASP A 215 1.35 9.68 1.09
C ASP A 215 0.88 9.70 -0.37
N ALA A 216 -0.41 9.91 -0.62
CA ALA A 216 -0.93 10.10 -1.98
C ALA A 216 -0.26 11.29 -2.68
N GLU A 217 -0.08 12.41 -1.97
CA GLU A 217 0.64 13.58 -2.51
C GLU A 217 2.10 13.26 -2.83
N ILE A 218 2.82 12.53 -1.98
CA ILE A 218 4.22 12.17 -2.25
C ILE A 218 4.35 11.30 -3.50
N LEU A 219 3.44 10.34 -3.66
CA LEU A 219 3.39 9.47 -4.85
C LEU A 219 3.02 10.28 -6.10
N ALA A 220 2.05 11.18 -6.01
CA ALA A 220 1.66 12.07 -7.10
C ALA A 220 2.80 13.03 -7.51
N GLU A 221 3.57 13.57 -6.56
CA GLU A 221 4.78 14.38 -6.80
C GLU A 221 5.87 13.61 -7.57
N ARG A 222 5.79 12.27 -7.59
CA ARG A 222 6.65 11.38 -8.37
C ARG A 222 6.01 10.92 -9.69
N ASN A 223 4.90 11.54 -10.09
CA ASN A 223 4.10 11.17 -11.26
C ASN A 223 3.57 9.73 -11.22
N GLN A 224 3.36 9.18 -10.02
CA GLN A 224 2.75 7.86 -9.86
C GLN A 224 1.24 8.01 -9.74
N LYS A 225 0.49 7.15 -10.44
CA LYS A 225 -0.98 7.18 -10.43
C LYS A 225 -1.48 6.67 -9.08
N VAL A 226 -2.26 7.50 -8.39
CA VAL A 226 -2.93 7.14 -7.13
C VAL A 226 -4.42 7.34 -7.32
N ILE A 227 -5.19 6.28 -7.08
CA ILE A 227 -6.65 6.32 -7.04
C ILE A 227 -7.09 5.93 -5.64
N ARG A 228 -7.97 6.73 -5.04
CA ARG A 228 -8.47 6.46 -3.69
C ARG A 228 -9.95 6.08 -3.71
N LEU A 229 -10.24 4.92 -3.16
CA LEU A 229 -11.59 4.44 -2.82
C LEU A 229 -11.85 4.76 -1.35
N HIS A 230 -12.84 5.60 -1.09
CA HIS A 230 -13.25 5.98 0.26
C HIS A 230 -14.59 5.34 0.60
N LEU A 231 -14.64 4.58 1.69
CA LEU A 231 -15.81 3.81 2.10
C LEU A 231 -16.66 4.62 3.09
N LYS A 232 -17.85 5.04 2.68
CA LYS A 232 -18.85 5.70 3.53
C LYS A 232 -19.41 4.74 4.58
N ASP A 233 -19.69 3.51 4.14
CA ASP A 233 -19.94 2.36 5.02
C ASP A 233 -18.85 1.33 4.76
N ARG A 234 -18.15 0.94 5.82
CA ARG A 234 -16.98 0.08 5.70
C ARG A 234 -17.33 -1.33 5.23
N TYR A 235 -18.38 -1.93 5.79
CA TYR A 235 -18.74 -3.31 5.48
C TYR A 235 -19.33 -3.41 4.07
N ALA A 236 -20.26 -2.52 3.73
CA ALA A 236 -20.85 -2.47 2.41
C ALA A 236 -19.80 -2.11 1.35
N GLY A 237 -18.96 -1.10 1.60
CA GLY A 237 -17.91 -0.68 0.67
C GLY A 237 -16.87 -1.76 0.39
N ILE A 238 -16.42 -2.51 1.40
CA ILE A 238 -15.53 -3.66 1.19
C ILE A 238 -16.22 -4.73 0.33
N SER A 239 -17.49 -5.04 0.64
CA SER A 239 -18.26 -6.02 -0.15
C SER A 239 -18.42 -5.58 -1.61
N GLU A 240 -18.71 -4.30 -1.86
CA GLU A 240 -18.84 -3.72 -3.20
C GLU A 240 -17.52 -3.79 -3.97
N ILE A 241 -16.39 -3.44 -3.36
CA ILE A 241 -15.06 -3.53 -3.97
C ILE A 241 -14.70 -4.99 -4.31
N LEU A 242 -14.92 -5.91 -3.38
CA LEU A 242 -14.62 -7.32 -3.58
C LEU A 242 -15.50 -7.96 -4.67
N ALA A 243 -16.77 -7.54 -4.77
CA ALA A 243 -17.68 -7.98 -5.83
C ALA A 243 -17.25 -7.44 -7.20
N ALA A 244 -16.95 -6.14 -7.29
CA ALA A 244 -16.44 -5.50 -8.50
C ALA A 244 -15.13 -6.15 -8.97
N ALA A 245 -14.17 -6.33 -8.06
CA ALA A 245 -12.89 -6.95 -8.37
C ALA A 245 -13.03 -8.38 -8.93
N ARG A 246 -14.04 -9.15 -8.49
CA ARG A 246 -14.31 -10.49 -9.04
C ARG A 246 -14.92 -10.44 -10.44
N ALA A 247 -15.72 -9.41 -10.72
CA ALA A 247 -16.49 -9.25 -11.95
C ALA A 247 -15.68 -8.71 -13.13
N ILE A 248 -14.59 -7.95 -12.89
CA ILE A 248 -13.70 -7.48 -13.98
C ILE A 248 -13.05 -8.68 -14.67
N ILE A 249 -12.83 -8.61 -15.98
CA ILE A 249 -12.30 -9.72 -16.81
C ILE A 249 -10.80 -9.58 -16.94
#